data_AF-A0A833N019-F1
#
_entry.id   AF-A0A833N019-F1
#
_cell.length_a   1.000
_cell.length_b   1.000
_cell.length_c   1.000
_cell.angle_alpha   90.00
_cell.angle_beta   90.00
_cell.angle_gamma   90.00
#
_symmetry.space_group_name_H-M   'P 1'
#
loop_
_entity.id
_entity.type
_entity.pdbx_description
1 polymer ?
#
loop_
_entity_poly.entity_id
_entity_poly.type
_entity_poly.pdbx_seq_one_letter_code
_entity_poly.pdbx_strand_id
1 'polypeptide(L)'
;MPEVAVNRDISSGQPESQPGRDKRDIPYSHVPSVPPYGRDKGDKCPECPDCPATLDPVAEIPTADRFGPWSDRIDAAERVARLRSLRAIVRLTTGPRGERLGDLLYRAEKDAAALVPALAALNRLATLDRRSVLASFAALHRSAA
;
A
#
# COMPACT_ATOMS: atom_id res chain seq x y z
N MET A 1 -66.05 26.91 40.78
CA MET A 1 -67.38 27.07 40.18
C MET A 1 -67.24 28.01 39.00
N PRO A 2 -67.79 27.74 37.80
CA PRO A 2 -68.66 26.61 37.45
C PRO A 2 -68.10 25.86 36.18
N GLU A 3 -68.38 24.57 36.03
CA GLU A 3 -69.47 23.96 35.26
C GLU A 3 -69.14 23.73 33.77
N VAL A 4 -69.08 22.46 33.34
CA VAL A 4 -70.18 21.66 32.74
C VAL A 4 -70.29 21.94 31.24
N ALA A 5 -70.12 20.91 30.42
CA ALA A 5 -71.23 20.29 29.68
C ALA A 5 -70.64 19.20 28.74
N VAL A 6 -71.01 17.91 28.91
CA VAL A 6 -72.15 17.20 28.26
C VAL A 6 -71.69 16.57 26.93
N ASN A 7 -71.55 15.22 26.94
CA ASN A 7 -72.41 14.22 26.27
C ASN A 7 -72.33 14.27 24.73
N ARG A 8 -72.41 13.20 23.95
CA ARG A 8 -72.78 11.78 24.14
C ARG A 8 -72.39 11.07 22.82
N ASP A 9 -72.18 9.77 22.93
CA ASP A 9 -72.51 8.67 22.00
C ASP A 9 -72.54 8.90 20.47
N ILE A 10 -71.93 7.97 19.73
CA ILE A 10 -72.59 6.98 18.84
C ILE A 10 -71.56 6.44 17.81
N SER A 11 -71.28 5.14 17.98
CA SER A 11 -71.24 4.08 16.96
C SER A 11 -70.31 4.13 15.73
N SER A 12 -69.61 2.98 15.60
CA SER A 12 -69.33 2.20 14.38
C SER A 12 -68.39 2.76 13.31
N GLY A 13 -67.33 1.99 13.05
CA GLY A 13 -66.61 2.00 11.78
C GLY A 13 -65.13 1.69 11.96
N GLN A 14 -64.74 0.42 11.75
CA GLN A 14 -63.40 0.17 11.22
C GLN A 14 -63.32 0.81 9.83
N PRO A 15 -62.18 1.42 9.49
CA PRO A 15 -61.52 0.92 8.29
C PRO A 15 -59.98 0.87 8.39
N GLU A 16 -59.45 -0.01 7.54
CA GLU A 16 -58.29 0.21 6.67
C GLU A 16 -56.88 0.33 7.27
N SER A 17 -56.15 -0.78 7.13
CA SER A 17 -54.83 -0.87 6.49
C SER A 17 -54.15 0.46 6.11
N GLN A 18 -53.09 0.83 6.83
CA GLN A 18 -52.11 1.80 6.35
C GLN A 18 -50.77 1.11 6.04
N PRO A 19 -50.28 1.21 4.79
CA PRO A 19 -48.94 0.81 4.39
C PRO A 19 -47.93 1.95 4.61
N GLY A 20 -46.67 1.60 4.85
CA GLY A 20 -45.53 2.50 4.68
C GLY A 20 -45.08 3.27 5.92
N ARG A 21 -44.38 2.60 6.85
CA ARG A 21 -43.51 3.30 7.81
C ARG A 21 -42.18 3.62 7.13
N ASP A 22 -42.00 4.89 6.81
CA ASP A 22 -40.77 5.49 6.30
C ASP A 22 -39.59 5.19 7.25
N LYS A 23 -38.48 4.70 6.72
CA LYS A 23 -37.29 4.28 7.51
C LYS A 23 -36.38 5.46 7.89
N ARG A 24 -36.85 6.70 7.78
CA ARG A 24 -36.02 7.91 7.88
C ARG A 24 -35.93 8.54 9.26
N ASP A 25 -36.59 7.98 10.29
CA ASP A 25 -36.55 8.51 11.65
C ASP A 25 -35.86 7.54 12.64
N ILE A 26 -34.59 7.21 12.39
CA ILE A 26 -33.72 6.62 13.41
C ILE A 26 -32.84 7.75 13.98
N PRO A 27 -32.95 8.09 15.28
CA PRO A 27 -32.09 9.08 15.90
C PRO A 27 -30.62 8.62 15.87
N TYR A 28 -29.72 9.53 15.50
CA TYR A 28 -28.30 9.30 15.17
C TYR A 28 -27.42 8.75 16.32
N SER A 29 -27.97 8.43 17.49
CA SER A 29 -27.21 8.12 18.70
C SER A 29 -27.07 6.63 19.02
N HIS A 30 -27.65 5.72 18.22
CA HIS A 30 -27.55 4.25 18.42
C HIS A 30 -27.14 3.51 17.14
N VAL A 31 -26.04 3.96 16.51
CA VAL A 31 -25.35 3.14 15.51
C VAL A 31 -24.22 2.37 16.22
N PRO A 32 -24.22 1.03 16.25
CA PRO A 32 -23.08 0.26 16.73
C PRO A 32 -21.83 0.63 15.92
N SER A 33 -20.79 1.11 16.61
CA SER A 33 -19.49 1.48 16.00
C SER A 33 -18.64 0.24 15.71
N VAL A 34 -19.21 -0.77 15.04
CA VAL A 34 -18.46 -1.90 14.50
C VAL A 34 -19.12 -2.35 13.21
N PRO A 35 -18.45 -2.29 12.04
CA PRO A 35 -18.98 -2.92 10.83
C PRO A 35 -19.06 -4.44 11.02
N PRO A 36 -20.14 -5.12 10.57
CA PRO A 36 -20.43 -6.52 10.90
C PRO A 36 -19.66 -7.53 10.04
N TYR A 37 -18.60 -7.14 9.35
CA TYR A 37 -17.88 -8.03 8.44
C TYR A 37 -16.43 -8.14 8.87
N GLY A 38 -16.08 -9.33 9.39
CA GLY A 38 -14.69 -9.77 9.49
C GLY A 38 -14.07 -9.64 8.10
N ARG A 39 -13.08 -8.75 7.98
CA ARG A 39 -12.41 -8.49 6.72
C ARG A 39 -11.12 -9.28 6.69
N ASP A 40 -11.04 -10.26 5.80
CA ASP A 40 -9.78 -10.88 5.42
C ASP A 40 -8.82 -9.80 4.90
N LYS A 41 -7.53 -9.92 5.26
CA LYS A 41 -6.48 -9.01 4.81
C LYS A 41 -6.39 -9.08 3.27
N GLY A 42 -6.90 -8.09 2.56
CA GLY A 42 -6.63 -7.94 1.12
C GLY A 42 -7.66 -7.19 0.29
N ASP A 43 -8.90 -7.05 0.76
CA ASP A 43 -9.94 -6.45 -0.07
C ASP A 43 -10.01 -4.91 0.09
N LYS A 44 -9.91 -4.22 -1.05
CA LYS A 44 -10.06 -2.76 -1.17
C LYS A 44 -11.49 -2.37 -0.79
N CYS A 45 -11.64 -1.35 0.07
CA CYS A 45 -12.95 -0.69 0.26
C CYS A 45 -13.44 -0.16 -1.10
N PRO A 46 -14.66 -0.48 -1.54
CA PRO A 46 -15.24 0.17 -2.72
C PRO A 46 -15.67 1.62 -2.45
N GLU A 47 -15.82 2.01 -1.17
CA GLU A 47 -16.45 3.27 -0.76
C GLU A 47 -15.47 4.39 -0.38
N CYS A 48 -14.17 4.09 -0.31
CA CYS A 48 -13.15 5.08 0.08
C CYS A 48 -11.86 4.83 -0.73
N PRO A 49 -11.64 5.49 -1.87
CA PRO A 49 -10.36 5.40 -2.58
C PRO A 49 -9.18 5.91 -1.72
N ASP A 50 -9.46 6.78 -0.75
CA ASP A 50 -8.47 7.41 0.15
C ASP A 50 -8.57 6.89 1.61
N CYS A 51 -8.84 5.60 1.81
CA CYS A 51 -8.86 5.03 3.16
C CYS A 51 -7.42 5.02 3.74
N PRO A 52 -7.18 5.47 4.99
CA PRO A 52 -5.84 5.46 5.61
C PRO A 52 -5.29 4.04 5.87
N ALA A 53 -6.12 3.01 5.71
CA ALA A 53 -5.70 1.60 5.69
C ALA A 53 -4.98 1.22 4.37
N THR A 54 -5.04 2.07 3.35
CA THR A 54 -4.30 1.95 2.07
C THR A 54 -3.04 2.82 2.08
N LEU A 55 -2.49 3.12 3.25
CA LEU A 55 -1.09 3.51 3.30
C LEU A 55 -0.32 2.25 2.91
N ASP A 56 0.22 2.23 1.68
CA ASP A 56 1.18 1.21 1.26
C ASP A 56 2.19 1.03 2.42
N PRO A 57 2.43 -0.19 2.89
CA PRO A 57 3.38 -0.41 3.98
C PRO A 57 4.71 0.23 3.56
N VAL A 58 5.28 1.01 4.48
CA VAL A 58 6.61 1.66 4.38
C VAL A 58 7.48 0.77 3.52
N ALA A 59 7.92 1.30 2.38
CA ALA A 59 8.51 0.51 1.30
C ALA A 59 9.79 -0.20 1.79
N GLU A 60 9.59 -1.36 2.40
CA GLU A 60 10.63 -2.17 3.01
C GLU A 60 11.20 -3.08 1.94
N ILE A 61 12.50 -3.36 2.03
CA ILE A 61 13.16 -4.30 1.12
C ILE A 61 12.70 -5.72 1.50
N PRO A 62 12.02 -6.45 0.58
CA PRO A 62 11.60 -7.82 0.84
C PRO A 62 12.79 -8.71 1.18
N THR A 63 12.58 -9.73 2.02
CA THR A 63 13.67 -10.64 2.46
C THR A 63 14.43 -11.27 1.29
N ALA A 64 13.73 -11.63 0.21
CA ALA A 64 14.34 -12.19 -0.99
C ALA A 64 15.28 -11.22 -1.72
N ASP A 65 15.10 -9.92 -1.53
CA ASP A 65 15.90 -8.86 -2.15
C ASP A 65 17.01 -8.32 -1.22
N ARG A 66 17.20 -8.90 -0.02
CA ARG A 66 18.25 -8.50 0.94
C ARG A 66 19.64 -9.07 0.58
N PHE A 67 20.08 -8.84 -0.64
CA PHE A 67 21.39 -9.27 -1.16
C PHE A 67 22.25 -8.08 -1.58
N GLY A 68 23.55 -8.31 -1.81
CA GLY A 68 24.44 -7.32 -2.41
C GLY A 68 24.43 -6.00 -1.63
N PRO A 69 24.16 -4.85 -2.27
CA PRO A 69 24.04 -3.54 -1.59
C PRO A 69 22.82 -3.38 -0.68
N TRP A 70 21.81 -4.25 -0.78
CA TRP A 70 20.59 -4.21 0.04
C TRP A 70 20.65 -5.14 1.26
N SER A 71 21.79 -5.81 1.47
CA SER A 71 21.97 -6.65 2.66
C SER A 71 22.08 -5.82 3.93
N ASP A 72 21.50 -6.31 5.03
CA ASP A 72 21.67 -5.75 6.37
C ASP A 72 23.03 -6.12 6.99
N ARG A 73 23.78 -7.03 6.36
CA ARG A 73 25.02 -7.62 6.90
C ARG A 73 26.31 -6.96 6.40
N ILE A 74 26.22 -5.81 5.77
CA ILE A 74 27.38 -5.07 5.25
C ILE A 74 27.45 -3.68 5.86
N ASP A 75 28.68 -3.22 6.11
CA ASP A 75 28.92 -1.87 6.58
C ASP A 75 28.61 -0.81 5.49
N ALA A 76 28.64 0.45 5.88
CA ALA A 76 28.34 1.55 4.97
C ALA A 76 29.37 1.71 3.84
N ALA A 77 30.65 1.44 4.10
CA ALA A 77 31.71 1.60 3.11
C ALA A 77 31.61 0.53 2.02
N GLU A 78 31.42 -0.73 2.41
CA GLU A 78 31.17 -1.86 1.53
C GLU A 78 29.89 -1.66 0.73
N ARG A 79 28.83 -1.11 1.35
CA ARG A 79 27.59 -0.76 0.63
C ARG A 79 27.84 0.22 -0.49
N VAL A 80 28.57 1.32 -0.21
CA VAL A 80 28.92 2.31 -1.24
C VAL A 80 29.79 1.68 -2.34
N ALA A 81 30.76 0.84 -1.98
CA ALA A 81 31.59 0.13 -2.96
C ALA A 81 30.72 -0.74 -3.89
N ARG A 82 29.80 -1.53 -3.33
CA ARG A 82 28.87 -2.37 -4.11
C ARG A 82 27.92 -1.57 -4.98
N LEU A 83 27.39 -0.44 -4.49
CA LEU A 83 26.54 0.46 -5.28
C LEU A 83 27.30 1.04 -6.48
N ARG A 84 28.56 1.45 -6.30
CA ARG A 84 29.42 1.94 -7.38
C ARG A 84 29.71 0.87 -8.41
N SER A 85 30.03 -0.34 -7.97
CA SER A 85 30.25 -1.51 -8.84
C SER A 85 28.98 -1.83 -9.65
N LEU A 86 27.82 -1.87 -8.99
CA LEU A 86 26.55 -2.14 -9.66
C LEU A 86 26.21 -1.03 -10.67
N ARG A 87 26.44 0.24 -10.33
CA ARG A 87 26.22 1.38 -11.23
C ARG A 87 27.11 1.30 -12.47
N ALA A 88 28.38 0.92 -12.29
CA ALA A 88 29.30 0.72 -13.40
C ALA A 88 28.80 -0.39 -14.35
N ILE A 89 28.40 -1.54 -13.79
CA ILE A 89 27.83 -2.66 -14.55
C ILE A 89 26.59 -2.21 -15.33
N VAL A 90 25.65 -1.52 -14.69
CA VAL A 90 24.44 -1.01 -15.34
C VAL A 90 24.78 -0.13 -16.54
N ARG A 91 25.71 0.82 -16.37
CA ARG A 91 26.15 1.69 -17.48
C ARG A 91 26.76 0.91 -18.64
N LEU A 92 27.56 -0.11 -18.36
CA LEU A 92 28.25 -0.91 -19.38
C LEU A 92 27.32 -1.89 -20.11
N THR A 93 26.37 -2.50 -19.41
CA THR A 93 25.53 -3.57 -20.00
C THR A 93 24.20 -3.07 -20.55
N THR A 94 23.66 -1.97 -20.02
CA THR A 94 22.33 -1.48 -20.40
C THR A 94 22.37 -0.17 -21.18
N GLY A 95 23.44 0.61 -21.05
CA GLY A 95 23.57 1.93 -21.67
C GLY A 95 22.45 2.88 -21.21
N PRO A 96 21.84 3.67 -22.12
CA PRO A 96 20.75 4.59 -21.79
C PRO A 96 19.52 3.91 -21.17
N ARG A 97 19.29 2.62 -21.47
CA ARG A 97 18.12 1.87 -20.98
C ARG A 97 18.11 1.71 -19.46
N GLY A 98 19.28 1.74 -18.81
CA GLY A 98 19.41 1.68 -17.36
C GLY A 98 19.76 3.01 -16.70
N GLU A 99 19.66 4.15 -17.40
CA GLU A 99 20.03 5.47 -16.87
C GLU A 99 19.33 5.77 -15.53
N ARG A 100 18.01 5.57 -15.49
CA ARG A 100 17.21 5.77 -14.26
C ARG A 100 17.73 4.96 -13.08
N LEU A 101 18.10 3.69 -13.32
CA LEU A 101 18.69 2.85 -12.27
C LEU A 101 20.06 3.39 -11.86
N GLY A 102 20.90 3.77 -12.83
CA GLY A 102 22.21 4.36 -12.57
C GLY A 102 22.15 5.61 -11.68
N ASP A 103 21.17 6.49 -11.91
CA ASP A 103 20.95 7.70 -11.12
C ASP A 103 20.48 7.39 -9.69
N LEU A 104 19.56 6.43 -9.55
CA LEU A 104 19.09 5.99 -8.24
C LEU A 104 20.20 5.33 -7.44
N LEU A 105 21.06 4.54 -8.08
CA LEU A 105 22.25 3.97 -7.45
C LEU A 105 23.24 5.06 -7.01
N TYR A 106 23.44 6.10 -7.82
CA TYR A 106 24.28 7.22 -7.43
C TYR A 106 23.72 7.99 -6.23
N ARG A 107 22.40 8.22 -6.19
CA ARG A 107 21.75 8.84 -5.03
C ARG A 107 21.87 7.95 -3.78
N ALA A 108 21.71 6.64 -3.95
CA ALA A 108 21.84 5.66 -2.87
C ALA A 108 23.24 5.62 -2.24
N GLU A 109 24.29 6.08 -2.94
CA GLU A 109 25.63 6.22 -2.34
C GLU A 109 25.68 7.26 -1.21
N LYS A 110 24.76 8.23 -1.21
CA LYS A 110 24.72 9.34 -0.25
C LYS A 110 23.51 9.28 0.67
N ASP A 111 22.42 8.68 0.20
CA ASP A 111 21.15 8.61 0.89
C ASP A 111 20.58 7.19 0.86
N ALA A 112 20.55 6.53 2.03
CA ALA A 112 20.03 5.18 2.16
C ALA A 112 18.54 5.07 1.79
N ALA A 113 17.76 6.15 1.85
CA ALA A 113 16.35 6.14 1.45
C ALA A 113 16.19 5.86 -0.05
N ALA A 114 17.21 6.13 -0.87
CA ALA A 114 17.21 5.82 -2.29
C ALA A 114 17.44 4.33 -2.61
N LEU A 115 17.77 3.48 -1.63
CA LEU A 115 17.96 2.03 -1.84
C LEU A 115 16.68 1.34 -2.34
N VAL A 116 15.53 1.70 -1.76
CA VAL A 116 14.24 1.12 -2.12
C VAL A 116 13.82 1.46 -3.55
N PRO A 117 13.82 2.74 -3.99
CA PRO A 117 13.52 3.05 -5.38
C PRO A 117 14.57 2.48 -6.34
N ALA A 118 15.84 2.37 -5.94
CA ALA A 118 16.87 1.70 -6.75
C ALA A 118 16.56 0.21 -6.98
N LEU A 119 16.14 -0.51 -5.94
CA LEU A 119 15.71 -1.91 -6.06
C LEU A 119 14.49 -2.05 -6.98
N ALA A 120 13.50 -1.17 -6.82
CA ALA A 120 12.33 -1.15 -7.69
C ALA A 120 12.71 -0.89 -9.15
N ALA A 121 13.67 0.01 -9.41
CA ALA A 121 14.17 0.27 -10.76
C ALA A 121 14.93 -0.93 -11.34
N LEU A 122 15.74 -1.62 -10.55
CA LEU A 122 16.40 -2.88 -10.94
C LEU A 122 15.36 -3.95 -11.31
N ASN A 123 14.30 -4.06 -10.51
CA ASN A 123 13.24 -5.04 -10.73
C ASN A 123 12.41 -4.77 -11.99
N ARG A 124 12.36 -3.50 -12.44
CA ARG A 124 11.65 -3.04 -13.64
C ARG A 124 12.48 -3.08 -14.93
N LEU A 125 13.77 -3.41 -14.85
CA LEU A 125 14.57 -3.60 -16.06
C LEU A 125 13.99 -4.73 -16.91
N ALA A 126 14.19 -4.64 -18.23
CA ALA A 126 13.89 -5.75 -19.13
C ALA A 126 14.61 -7.02 -18.65
N THR A 127 13.95 -8.18 -18.77
CA THR A 127 14.43 -9.45 -18.19
C THR A 127 15.87 -9.77 -18.58
N LEU A 128 16.25 -9.53 -19.84
CA LEU A 128 17.62 -9.75 -20.32
C LEU A 128 18.63 -8.83 -19.63
N ASP A 129 18.32 -7.54 -19.55
CA ASP A 129 19.18 -6.53 -18.92
C ASP A 129 19.34 -6.83 -17.43
N ARG A 130 18.24 -7.13 -16.73
CA ARG A 130 18.25 -7.51 -15.32
C ARG A 130 19.15 -8.71 -15.05
N ARG A 131 19.02 -9.76 -15.87
CA ARG A 131 19.85 -10.97 -15.76
C ARG A 131 21.32 -10.67 -16.00
N SER A 132 21.63 -9.88 -17.03
CA SER A 132 23.01 -9.48 -17.34
C SER A 132 23.66 -8.69 -16.21
N VAL A 133 22.94 -7.72 -15.64
CA VAL A 133 23.41 -6.92 -14.49
C VAL A 133 23.67 -7.80 -13.28
N LEU A 134 22.69 -8.63 -12.88
CA LEU A 134 22.80 -9.49 -11.70
C LEU A 134 23.89 -10.56 -11.85
N ALA A 135 24.01 -11.18 -13.02
CA ALA A 135 25.04 -12.18 -13.29
C ALA A 135 26.44 -11.57 -13.24
N SER A 136 26.63 -10.40 -13.88
CA SER A 136 27.91 -9.68 -13.85
C SER A 136 28.28 -9.25 -12.44
N PHE A 137 27.30 -8.76 -11.66
CA PHE A 137 27.52 -8.37 -10.27
C PHE A 137 27.90 -9.57 -9.39
N ALA A 138 27.21 -10.70 -9.55
CA ALA A 138 27.52 -11.93 -8.83
C ALA A 138 28.90 -12.49 -9.20
N ALA A 139 29.29 -12.42 -10.48
CA ALA A 139 30.61 -12.84 -10.94
C ALA A 139 31.72 -11.99 -10.32
N LEU A 140 31.54 -10.67 -10.24
CA LEU A 140 32.50 -9.74 -9.64
C LEU A 140 32.77 -10.03 -8.14
N HIS A 141 31.77 -10.51 -7.40
CA HIS A 141 31.86 -10.75 -5.96
C HIS A 141 32.08 -12.23 -5.60
N ARG A 142 32.24 -13.10 -6.60
CA ARG A 142 32.65 -14.47 -6.35
C ARG A 142 34.13 -14.44 -5.96
N SER A 143 34.47 -14.95 -4.78
CA SER A 143 35.87 -15.20 -4.43
C SER A 143 36.48 -16.11 -5.50
N ALA A 144 37.66 -15.75 -6.01
CA ALA A 144 38.42 -16.62 -6.88
C ALA A 144 38.66 -17.94 -6.13
N ALA A 145 38.16 -19.04 -6.69
CA ALA A 145 38.38 -20.38 -6.18
C ALA A 145 39.82 -20.82 -6.45
#